data_AF-A0A6N3ETM7-F1
#
_entry.id   AF-A0A6N3ETM7-F1
#
_cell.length_a   1.000
_cell.length_b   1.000
_cell.length_c   1.000
_cell.angle_alpha   90.00
_cell.angle_beta   90.00
_cell.angle_gamma   90.00
#
_symmetry.space_group_name_H-M   'P 1'
#
loop_
_entity.id
_entity.type
_entity.pdbx_description
1 polymer ?
#
loop_
_entity_poly.entity_id
_entity_poly.type
_entity_poly.pdbx_seq_one_letter_code
_entity_poly.pdbx_strand_id
1 'polypeptide(L)'
;MKKYFKSLMLIISVSVFSANAGQQKSPFKMLVQTSKTYVHSGIYSYRYKYTITSMTDGLVVNGVVLNRGHCKTDAIAPMSAEKERQIMERLNRNAIMPRENRTPAQRDEPRGVSGVLNFSNIWVFHSNTNSSYTDCAPVEVVINTNKGQWSFNY
;
A
#
# COMPACT_ATOMS: atom_id res chain seq x y z
N MET A 1 -43.06 65.42 1.26
CA MET A 1 -41.76 64.71 1.19
C MET A 1 -41.87 63.42 1.99
N LYS A 2 -41.86 62.25 1.35
CA LYS A 2 -42.06 60.94 1.98
C LYS A 2 -40.76 60.44 2.64
N LYS A 3 -40.78 60.18 3.95
CA LYS A 3 -39.70 59.47 4.66
C LYS A 3 -39.93 57.97 4.52
N TYR A 4 -38.99 57.26 3.91
CA TYR A 4 -38.99 55.80 3.83
C TYR A 4 -38.18 55.22 4.99
N PHE A 5 -38.85 54.58 5.94
CA PHE A 5 -38.21 53.68 6.91
C PHE A 5 -37.99 52.33 6.22
N LYS A 6 -36.73 51.98 5.92
CA LYS A 6 -36.34 50.63 5.50
C LYS A 6 -36.09 49.79 6.75
N SER A 7 -36.96 48.82 7.00
CA SER A 7 -36.77 47.78 8.02
C SER A 7 -35.74 46.77 7.49
N LEU A 8 -34.58 46.70 8.12
CA LEU A 8 -33.51 45.75 7.78
C LEU A 8 -33.81 44.41 8.50
N MET A 9 -34.31 43.42 7.76
CA MET A 9 -34.45 42.05 8.27
C MET A 9 -33.09 41.34 8.20
N LEU A 10 -32.52 41.03 9.36
CA LEU A 10 -31.28 40.26 9.50
C LEU A 10 -31.64 38.76 9.48
N ILE A 11 -31.32 38.08 8.37
CA ILE A 11 -31.47 36.62 8.26
C ILE A 11 -30.19 35.97 8.81
N ILE A 12 -30.27 35.42 10.03
CA ILE A 12 -29.17 34.63 10.60
C ILE A 12 -29.25 33.22 10.02
N SER A 13 -28.50 32.97 8.95
CA SER A 13 -28.28 31.64 8.41
C SER A 13 -27.36 30.83 9.34
N VAL A 14 -27.96 30.02 10.22
CA VAL A 14 -27.25 29.07 11.08
C VAL A 14 -26.57 28.02 10.18
N SER A 15 -25.27 28.17 9.97
CA SER A 15 -24.44 27.19 9.29
C SER A 15 -24.04 26.13 10.31
N VAL A 16 -24.71 24.98 10.28
CA VAL A 16 -24.31 23.82 11.09
C VAL A 16 -23.05 23.23 10.47
N PHE A 17 -21.88 23.72 10.88
CA PHE A 17 -20.62 23.04 10.60
C PHE A 17 -20.54 21.82 11.52
N SER A 18 -20.98 20.66 11.02
CA SER A 18 -20.74 19.38 11.68
C SER A 18 -19.25 19.06 11.61
N ALA A 19 -18.47 19.56 12.56
CA ALA A 19 -17.08 19.19 12.76
C ALA A 19 -16.99 17.82 13.42
N ASN A 20 -17.32 16.76 12.69
CA ASN A 20 -16.96 15.39 13.07
C ASN A 20 -15.66 15.01 12.39
N ALA A 21 -14.58 15.76 12.66
CA ALA A 21 -13.23 15.29 12.36
C ALA A 21 -12.77 14.32 13.46
N GLY A 22 -13.53 13.24 13.67
CA GLY A 22 -13.02 12.09 14.38
C GLY A 22 -11.95 11.47 13.50
N GLN A 23 -10.69 11.58 13.90
CA GLN A 23 -9.56 10.99 13.18
C GLN A 23 -9.83 9.50 12.98
N GLN A 24 -10.27 9.12 11.78
CA GLN A 24 -10.64 7.74 11.49
C GLN A 24 -9.40 6.88 11.65
N LYS A 25 -9.39 5.99 12.63
CA LYS A 25 -8.26 5.08 12.86
C LYS A 25 -8.24 4.03 11.74
N SER A 26 -7.06 3.78 11.20
CA SER A 26 -6.86 2.73 10.20
C SER A 26 -7.35 1.37 10.74
N PRO A 27 -8.07 0.56 9.94
CA PRO A 27 -8.50 -0.78 10.31
C PRO A 27 -7.34 -1.79 10.34
N PHE A 28 -6.10 -1.34 10.13
CA PHE A 28 -4.90 -2.14 10.17
C PHE A 28 -3.69 -1.32 10.63
N LYS A 29 -2.64 -2.02 11.05
CA LYS A 29 -1.30 -1.45 11.26
C LYS A 29 -0.41 -1.80 10.08
N MET A 30 0.55 -0.93 9.77
CA MET A 30 1.54 -1.17 8.72
C MET A 30 2.96 -1.09 9.30
N LEU A 31 3.77 -2.10 8.99
CA LEU A 31 5.19 -2.14 9.29
C LEU A 31 5.99 -2.24 7.99
N VAL A 32 7.05 -1.45 7.89
CA VAL A 32 7.96 -1.45 6.74
C VAL A 32 9.35 -1.84 7.20
N GLN A 33 9.96 -2.80 6.52
CA GLN A 33 11.28 -3.33 6.81
C GLN A 33 12.12 -3.32 5.54
N THR A 34 13.41 -3.02 5.66
CA THR A 34 14.33 -3.01 4.52
C THR A 34 15.32 -4.15 4.66
N SER A 35 15.58 -4.87 3.57
CA SER A 35 16.67 -5.84 3.49
C SER A 35 17.48 -5.65 2.21
N LYS A 36 18.76 -5.99 2.28
CA LYS A 36 19.66 -6.02 1.12
C LYS A 36 19.87 -7.48 0.74
N THR A 37 19.47 -7.84 -0.48
CA THR A 37 19.60 -9.21 -0.99
C THR A 37 20.63 -9.25 -2.10
N TYR A 38 21.52 -10.24 -2.07
CA TYR A 38 22.46 -10.49 -3.16
C TYR A 38 21.70 -11.12 -4.33
N VAL A 39 21.83 -10.52 -5.52
CA VAL A 39 21.12 -10.98 -6.72
C VAL A 39 22.05 -11.83 -7.57
N HIS A 40 23.13 -11.24 -8.10
CA HIS A 40 24.11 -11.96 -8.95
C HIS A 40 25.33 -11.06 -9.27
N SER A 41 26.50 -11.64 -9.56
CA SER A 41 27.68 -10.92 -10.08
C SER A 41 28.03 -9.61 -9.35
N GLY A 42 27.99 -9.59 -8.02
CA GLY A 42 28.26 -8.37 -7.23
C GLY A 42 27.11 -7.37 -7.15
N ILE A 43 26.01 -7.60 -7.87
CA ILE A 43 24.81 -6.77 -7.90
C ILE A 43 23.92 -7.17 -6.72
N TYR A 44 23.65 -6.20 -5.86
CA TYR A 44 22.65 -6.32 -4.78
C TYR A 44 21.29 -5.81 -5.24
N SER A 45 20.26 -5.98 -4.43
CA SER A 45 18.97 -5.31 -4.60
C SER A 45 18.47 -4.96 -3.22
N TYR A 46 18.01 -3.72 -3.02
CA TYR A 46 17.25 -3.38 -1.83
C TYR A 46 15.82 -3.83 -2.04
N ARG A 47 15.30 -4.52 -1.05
CA ARG A 47 13.91 -4.97 -1.00
C ARG A 47 13.25 -4.39 0.24
N TYR A 48 12.07 -3.82 0.04
CA TYR A 48 11.24 -3.31 1.12
C TYR A 48 10.09 -4.29 1.33
N LYS A 49 9.98 -4.82 2.54
CA LYS A 49 8.89 -5.67 2.99
C LYS A 49 7.88 -4.81 3.74
N TYR A 50 6.62 -4.93 3.36
CA TYR A 50 5.51 -4.25 3.99
C TYR A 50 4.60 -5.31 4.60
N THR A 51 4.27 -5.15 5.87
CA THR A 51 3.38 -6.05 6.62
C THR A 51 2.17 -5.26 7.09
N ILE A 52 0.99 -5.67 6.62
CA ILE A 52 -0.30 -5.19 7.07
C ILE A 52 -0.82 -6.17 8.11
N THR A 53 -1.09 -5.70 9.33
CA THR A 53 -1.75 -6.49 10.38
C THR A 53 -3.16 -5.97 10.57
N SER A 54 -4.17 -6.80 10.28
CA SER A 54 -5.55 -6.40 10.43
C SER A 54 -5.91 -6.17 11.90
N MET A 55 -6.60 -5.06 12.17
CA MET A 55 -7.13 -4.70 13.48
C MET A 55 -8.66 -4.88 13.52
N THR A 56 -9.24 -5.56 12.54
CA THR A 56 -10.68 -5.77 12.38
C THR A 56 -10.95 -7.06 11.60
N ASP A 57 -12.16 -7.60 11.73
CA ASP A 57 -12.60 -8.72 10.89
C ASP A 57 -13.08 -8.25 9.51
N GLY A 58 -12.94 -9.15 8.54
CA GLY A 58 -13.45 -8.92 7.19
C GLY A 58 -12.73 -7.83 6.40
N LEU A 59 -11.47 -7.52 6.72
CA LEU A 59 -10.69 -6.53 5.97
C LEU A 59 -10.23 -7.13 4.64
N VAL A 60 -10.58 -6.49 3.52
CA VAL A 60 -10.14 -6.92 2.20
C VAL A 60 -9.19 -5.86 1.64
N VAL A 61 -7.98 -6.26 1.29
CA VAL A 61 -7.01 -5.40 0.60
C VAL A 61 -7.22 -5.56 -0.90
N ASN A 62 -7.70 -4.51 -1.54
CA ASN A 62 -8.06 -4.48 -2.97
C ASN A 62 -6.90 -4.03 -3.85
N GLY A 63 -5.92 -3.33 -3.30
CA GLY A 63 -4.75 -2.89 -4.06
C GLY A 63 -3.81 -2.04 -3.24
N VAL A 64 -2.58 -1.94 -3.75
CA VAL A 64 -1.51 -1.14 -3.18
C VAL A 64 -0.93 -0.27 -4.27
N VAL A 65 -0.72 1.01 -3.96
CA VAL A 65 0.01 1.94 -4.81
C VAL A 65 1.19 2.45 -4.02
N LEU A 66 2.39 2.21 -4.53
CA LEU A 66 3.65 2.67 -3.93
C LEU A 66 4.20 3.85 -4.72
N ASN A 67 4.61 4.89 -4.00
CA ASN A 67 5.25 6.09 -4.55
C ASN A 67 4.47 6.59 -5.79
N ARG A 68 3.17 6.86 -5.64
CA ARG A 68 2.28 7.31 -6.75
C ARG A 68 2.25 6.39 -7.98
N GLY A 69 2.57 5.12 -7.81
CA GLY A 69 2.60 4.13 -8.89
C GLY A 69 3.95 4.01 -9.60
N HIS A 70 4.98 4.73 -9.14
CA HIS A 70 6.34 4.60 -9.68
C HIS A 70 7.00 3.27 -9.33
N CYS A 71 6.48 2.55 -8.32
CA CYS A 71 7.05 1.31 -7.83
C CYS A 71 6.10 0.13 -7.97
N LYS A 72 6.65 -0.98 -8.46
CA LYS A 72 5.93 -2.25 -8.56
C LYS A 72 6.02 -3.03 -7.27
N THR A 73 5.04 -3.89 -7.06
CA THR A 73 4.95 -4.83 -5.96
C THR A 73 5.04 -6.25 -6.49
N ASP A 74 5.92 -7.06 -5.91
CA ASP A 74 6.32 -8.38 -6.42
C ASP A 74 5.54 -9.55 -5.78
N ALA A 75 4.91 -9.31 -4.63
CA ALA A 75 4.12 -10.31 -3.92
C ALA A 75 2.97 -9.63 -3.20
N ILE A 76 1.76 -10.19 -3.28
CA ILE A 76 0.54 -9.60 -2.72
C ILE A 76 -0.33 -10.81 -2.29
N ALA A 77 -0.45 -11.10 -0.98
CA ALA A 77 -1.40 -12.10 -0.45
C ALA A 77 -1.42 -12.11 1.09
N PRO A 78 -2.49 -12.67 1.72
CA PRO A 78 -2.33 -13.26 3.04
C PRO A 78 -1.30 -14.38 2.93
N MET A 79 -0.11 -14.17 3.52
CA MET A 79 1.05 -15.04 3.35
C MET A 79 1.39 -15.73 4.67
N SER A 80 1.54 -17.05 4.63
CA SER A 80 2.34 -17.75 5.63
C SER A 80 3.82 -17.46 5.40
N ALA A 81 4.63 -17.58 6.46
CA ALA A 81 6.08 -17.39 6.36
C ALA A 81 6.74 -18.32 5.31
N GLU A 82 6.25 -19.55 5.19
CA GLU A 82 6.75 -20.53 4.22
C GLU A 82 6.45 -20.10 2.77
N LYS A 83 5.24 -19.64 2.50
CA LYS A 83 4.87 -19.17 1.16
C LYS A 83 5.63 -17.90 0.78
N GLU A 84 5.86 -17.00 1.75
CA GLU A 84 6.73 -15.84 1.56
C GLU A 84 8.15 -16.26 1.15
N ARG A 85 8.73 -17.21 1.88
CA ARG A 85 10.07 -17.73 1.58
C ARG A 85 10.15 -18.30 0.17
N GLN A 86 9.19 -19.13 -0.23
CA GLN A 86 9.17 -19.73 -1.57
C GLN A 86 9.06 -18.69 -2.69
N ILE A 87 8.22 -17.65 -2.50
CA ILE A 87 8.13 -16.54 -3.44
C ILE A 87 9.47 -15.81 -3.50
N MET A 88 10.07 -15.45 -2.36
CA MET A 88 11.36 -14.76 -2.31
C MET A 88 12.47 -15.56 -2.99
N GLU A 89 12.56 -16.87 -2.77
CA GLU A 89 13.52 -17.75 -3.45
C GLU A 89 13.30 -17.74 -4.97
N ARG A 90 12.05 -17.79 -5.43
CA ARG A 90 11.72 -17.70 -6.87
C ARG A 90 12.12 -16.35 -7.47
N LEU A 91 11.83 -15.24 -6.79
CA LEU A 91 12.19 -13.89 -7.24
C LEU A 91 13.70 -13.72 -7.33
N ASN A 92 14.43 -14.20 -6.33
CA ASN A 92 15.89 -14.15 -6.32
C ASN A 92 16.49 -14.95 -7.48
N ARG A 93 15.96 -16.14 -7.80
CA ARG A 93 16.39 -16.90 -8.99
C ARG A 93 16.08 -16.17 -10.30
N ASN A 94 14.88 -15.60 -10.44
CA ASN A 94 14.46 -14.91 -11.66
C ASN A 94 15.23 -13.59 -11.90
N ALA A 95 15.76 -12.98 -10.85
CA ALA A 95 16.57 -11.77 -10.94
C ALA A 95 17.94 -12.04 -11.63
N ILE A 96 18.38 -13.30 -11.73
CA ILE A 96 19.59 -13.73 -12.45
C ILE A 96 19.31 -13.96 -13.94
N MET A 97 18.05 -14.19 -14.34
CA MET A 97 17.72 -14.49 -15.74
C MET A 97 17.38 -13.23 -16.54
N PRO A 98 17.98 -13.04 -17.73
CA PRO A 98 17.55 -12.02 -18.69
C PRO A 98 16.05 -12.14 -18.95
N ARG A 99 15.35 -11.00 -19.02
CA ARG A 99 13.88 -10.94 -19.19
C ARG A 99 13.39 -11.75 -20.41
N GLU A 100 14.21 -11.83 -21.44
CA GLU A 100 13.98 -12.58 -22.68
C GLU A 100 13.91 -14.10 -22.44
N ASN A 101 14.64 -14.61 -21.45
CA ASN A 101 14.66 -16.03 -21.08
C ASN A 101 13.59 -16.42 -20.04
N ARG A 102 12.72 -15.48 -19.63
CA ARG A 102 11.63 -15.78 -18.69
C ARG A 102 10.43 -16.35 -19.43
N THR A 103 9.92 -17.49 -18.94
CA THR A 103 8.67 -18.09 -19.45
C THR A 103 7.47 -17.16 -19.19
N PRO A 104 6.36 -17.27 -19.95
CA PRO A 104 5.14 -16.48 -19.71
C PRO A 104 4.62 -16.57 -18.26
N ALA A 105 4.66 -17.75 -17.65
CA ALA A 105 4.29 -17.95 -16.24
C ALA A 105 5.28 -17.32 -15.22
N GLN A 106 6.49 -16.95 -15.65
CA GLN A 106 7.44 -16.13 -14.87
C GLN A 106 7.28 -14.63 -15.16
N ARG A 107 6.61 -14.24 -16.25
CA ARG A 107 6.23 -12.85 -16.55
C ARG A 107 4.95 -12.45 -15.84
N ASP A 108 4.00 -13.38 -15.74
CA ASP A 108 2.80 -13.26 -14.92
C ASP A 108 3.12 -13.65 -13.47
N GLU A 109 3.96 -12.83 -12.85
CA GLU A 109 4.18 -12.83 -11.40
C GLU A 109 2.83 -12.70 -10.68
N PRO A 110 2.60 -13.32 -9.51
CA PRO A 110 1.29 -13.36 -8.90
C PRO A 110 0.78 -11.94 -8.64
N ARG A 111 -0.09 -11.44 -9.52
CA ARG A 111 -0.95 -10.30 -9.26
C ARG A 111 -1.86 -10.75 -8.14
N GLY A 112 -1.62 -10.20 -6.97
CA GLY A 112 -1.99 -10.90 -5.76
C GLY A 112 -3.45 -11.19 -5.63
N VAL A 113 -3.69 -12.23 -4.83
CA VAL A 113 -5.02 -12.70 -4.53
C VAL A 113 -5.61 -11.73 -3.52
N SER A 114 -6.68 -11.02 -3.91
CA SER A 114 -7.53 -10.33 -2.95
C SER A 114 -8.02 -11.35 -1.94
N GLY A 115 -7.75 -11.10 -0.66
CA GLY A 115 -8.03 -12.02 0.43
C GLY A 115 -8.64 -11.28 1.61
N VAL A 116 -9.56 -11.96 2.30
CA VAL A 116 -10.17 -11.46 3.53
C VAL A 116 -9.22 -11.70 4.70
N LEU A 117 -8.88 -10.63 5.42
CA LEU A 117 -8.09 -10.65 6.64
C LEU A 117 -9.03 -10.48 7.84
N ASN A 118 -9.02 -11.48 8.72
CA ASN A 118 -9.65 -11.38 10.03
C ASN A 118 -8.71 -10.68 11.01
N PHE A 119 -9.20 -10.37 12.21
CA PHE A 119 -8.42 -9.72 13.25
C PHE A 119 -7.09 -10.44 13.49
N SER A 120 -5.99 -9.68 13.57
CA SER A 120 -4.61 -10.16 13.70
C SER A 120 -4.02 -10.92 12.49
N ASN A 121 -4.81 -11.22 11.44
CA ASN A 121 -4.24 -11.80 10.23
C ASN A 121 -3.32 -10.81 9.53
N ILE A 122 -2.28 -11.35 8.91
CA ILE A 122 -1.24 -10.58 8.24
C ILE A 122 -1.34 -10.70 6.73
N TRP A 123 -0.92 -9.62 6.07
CA TRP A 123 -0.79 -9.55 4.63
C TRP A 123 0.53 -8.88 4.30
N VAL A 124 1.29 -9.51 3.41
CA VAL A 124 2.67 -9.11 3.15
C VAL A 124 2.84 -8.81 1.67
N PHE A 125 3.55 -7.73 1.39
CA PHE A 125 3.98 -7.40 0.04
C PHE A 125 5.39 -6.83 0.02
N HIS A 126 6.02 -6.88 -1.15
CA HIS A 126 7.40 -6.45 -1.34
C HIS A 126 7.52 -5.52 -2.54
N SER A 127 8.41 -4.53 -2.43
CA SER A 127 8.94 -3.78 -3.58
C SER A 127 10.45 -3.99 -3.68
N ASN A 128 10.95 -3.95 -4.91
CA ASN A 128 12.36 -4.13 -5.20
C ASN A 128 12.98 -2.88 -5.86
N THR A 129 14.30 -2.81 -5.79
CA THR A 129 15.13 -1.84 -6.50
C THR A 129 16.25 -2.58 -7.22
N ASN A 130 16.93 -1.95 -8.18
CA ASN A 130 18.20 -2.48 -8.67
C ASN A 130 19.34 -2.13 -7.66
N SER A 131 20.55 -2.65 -7.88
CA SER A 131 21.68 -2.56 -6.91
C SER A 131 22.11 -1.18 -6.49
N SER A 132 21.78 -0.17 -7.29
CA SER A 132 22.41 1.13 -7.24
C SER A 132 21.43 2.25 -6.91
N TYR A 133 20.13 1.94 -6.78
CA TYR A 133 19.09 2.94 -6.62
C TYR A 133 18.18 2.63 -5.42
N THR A 134 17.73 3.68 -4.73
CA THR A 134 16.67 3.65 -3.71
C THR A 134 15.33 4.05 -4.32
N ASP A 135 15.12 3.88 -5.63
CA ASP A 135 13.95 4.39 -6.37
C ASP A 135 12.61 3.94 -5.78
N CYS A 136 12.61 2.79 -5.10
CA CYS A 136 11.45 2.25 -4.40
C CYS A 136 11.59 2.20 -2.88
N ALA A 137 12.46 3.05 -2.32
CA ALA A 137 12.36 3.44 -0.94
C ALA A 137 10.95 4.03 -0.69
N PRO A 138 10.28 3.63 0.40
CA PRO A 138 8.95 4.11 0.70
C PRO A 138 9.01 5.63 0.94
N VAL A 139 8.24 6.37 0.14
CA VAL A 139 7.91 7.78 0.35
C VAL A 139 6.41 7.90 0.62
N GLU A 140 5.62 7.17 -0.16
CA GLU A 140 4.17 7.10 -0.01
C GLU A 140 3.68 5.68 -0.25
N VAL A 141 2.76 5.23 0.59
CA VAL A 141 2.06 3.95 0.44
C VAL A 141 0.57 4.20 0.55
N VAL A 142 -0.18 3.86 -0.50
CA VAL A 142 -1.64 3.93 -0.50
C VAL A 142 -2.22 2.52 -0.54
N ILE A 143 -3.00 2.18 0.49
CA ILE A 143 -3.68 0.89 0.63
C ILE A 143 -5.17 1.09 0.35
N ASN A 144 -5.68 0.43 -0.68
CA ASN A 144 -7.09 0.40 -1.01
C ASN A 144 -7.74 -0.80 -0.34
N THR A 145 -8.80 -0.58 0.43
CA THR A 145 -9.52 -1.64 1.13
C THR A 145 -11.02 -1.55 0.92
N ASN A 146 -11.77 -2.58 1.29
CA ASN A 146 -13.23 -2.52 1.39
C ASN A 146 -13.75 -1.55 2.48
N LYS A 147 -12.87 -1.02 3.35
CA LYS A 147 -13.18 -0.04 4.41
C LYS A 147 -12.65 1.36 4.11
N GLY A 148 -12.26 1.62 2.85
CA GLY A 148 -11.73 2.90 2.39
C GLY A 148 -10.26 2.84 1.96
N GLN A 149 -9.73 4.00 1.60
CA GLN A 149 -8.34 4.20 1.19
C GLN A 149 -7.53 4.81 2.33
N TRP A 150 -6.30 4.34 2.49
CA TRP A 150 -5.39 4.75 3.57
C TRP A 150 -4.03 5.10 3.00
N SER A 151 -3.56 6.32 3.26
CA SER A 151 -2.24 6.79 2.82
C SER A 151 -1.28 6.90 4.01
N PHE A 152 -0.04 6.47 3.80
CA PHE A 152 1.05 6.53 4.76
C PHE A 152 2.24 7.20 4.08
N ASN A 153 2.77 8.25 4.72
CA ASN A 153 3.97 8.95 4.27
C ASN A 153 5.15 8.56 5.15
N TYR A 154 6.33 8.44 4.56
CA TYR A 154 7.57 8.01 5.20
C TYR A 154 8.70 9.01 4.98
#